data_AF-A0A7W0XNL4-F1
#
_entry.id   AF-A0A7W0XNL4-F1
#
_cell.length_a   1.000
_cell.length_b   1.000
_cell.length_c   1.000
_cell.angle_alpha   90.00
_cell.angle_beta   90.00
_cell.angle_gamma   90.00
#
_symmetry.space_group_name_H-M   'P 1'
#
loop_
_entity.id
_entity.type
_entity.pdbx_description
1 polymer ?
#
loop_
_entity_poly.entity_id
_entity_poly.type
_entity_poly.pdbx_seq_one_letter_code
_entity_poly.pdbx_strand_id
1 'polypeptide(L)' 'VRYEHHVRIEDTIQREKNLKRWLRKWKLALIEKDNPQWRDLYPEMLEEFGFATAEE' A
#
# COMPACT_ATOMS: atom_id res chain seq x y z
N VAL A 1 1.47 -1.62 -7.03
CA VAL A 1 1.78 -1.18 -5.64
C VAL A 1 0.64 -1.62 -4.70
N ARG A 2 0.85 -1.80 -3.39
CA ARG A 2 -0.22 -2.15 -2.42
C ARG A 2 -0.04 -1.37 -1.14
N TYR A 3 -1.14 -0.98 -0.50
CA TYR A 3 -1.19 -0.37 0.84
C TYR A 3 -2.29 -1.04 1.67
N GLU A 4 -2.29 -0.78 2.98
CA GLU A 4 -3.31 -1.26 3.91
C GLU A 4 -3.52 -0.22 5.02
N HIS A 5 -4.78 0.01 5.39
CA HIS A 5 -5.14 0.94 6.47
C HIS A 5 -5.25 0.21 7.79
N HIS A 6 -4.70 0.84 8.84
CA HIS A 6 -4.85 0.38 10.22
C HIS A 6 -5.29 1.57 11.07
N VAL A 7 -6.24 1.31 11.98
CA VAL A 7 -6.80 2.34 12.87
C VAL A 7 -5.80 2.73 13.96
N ARG A 8 -4.98 1.78 14.41
CA ARG A 8 -4.02 1.96 15.49
C ARG A 8 -2.60 1.98 14.95
N ILE A 9 -1.78 2.89 15.50
CA ILE A 9 -0.38 3.03 15.11
C ILE A 9 0.42 1.76 15.45
N GLU A 10 0.10 1.10 16.57
CA GLU A 10 0.82 -0.10 17.01
C GLU A 10 0.67 -1.25 16.02
N ASP A 11 -0.52 -1.39 15.42
CA ASP A 11 -0.83 -2.42 14.42
C ASP A 11 -0.01 -2.18 13.15
N THR A 12 0.06 -0.93 12.67
CA THR A 12 0.91 -0.52 11.54
C THR A 12 2.36 -0.86 11.81
N ILE A 13 2.90 -0.47 12.97
CA ILE A 13 4.32 -0.69 13.32
C ILE A 13 4.64 -2.17 13.38
N GLN A 14 3.80 -2.98 14.03
CA GLN A 14 4.02 -4.41 14.13
C GLN A 14 3.98 -5.09 12.77
N ARG A 15 3.02 -4.71 11.94
CA ARG A 15 2.82 -5.26 10.60
C ARG A 15 3.97 -4.90 9.65
N GLU A 16 4.43 -3.67 9.68
CA GLU A 16 5.60 -3.21 8.92
C GLU A 16 6.86 -3.98 9.35
N LYS A 17 7.10 -4.13 10.67
CA LYS A 17 8.23 -4.92 11.20
C LYS A 17 8.18 -6.37 10.74
N ASN A 18 7.00 -6.98 10.71
CA ASN A 18 6.82 -8.34 10.21
C ASN A 18 7.17 -8.41 8.71
N LEU A 19 6.60 -7.53 7.89
CA LEU A 19 6.83 -7.47 6.45
C LEU A 19 8.30 -7.25 6.11
N LYS A 20 9.04 -6.43 6.87
CA LYS A 20 10.47 -6.18 6.64
C LYS A 20 11.29 -7.48 6.64
N ARG A 21 10.90 -8.49 7.44
CA ARG A 21 11.57 -9.79 7.53
C ARG A 21 11.14 -10.81 6.47
N TRP A 22 10.14 -10.50 5.66
CA TRP A 22 9.60 -11.46 4.70
C TRP A 22 10.47 -11.61 3.45
N LEU A 23 10.48 -12.82 2.91
CA LEU A 23 11.04 -13.11 1.59
C LEU A 23 10.32 -12.30 0.52
N ARG A 24 11.08 -11.85 -0.50
CA ARG A 24 10.53 -11.07 -1.62
C ARG A 24 9.32 -11.74 -2.27
N LYS A 25 9.36 -13.07 -2.45
CA LYS A 25 8.25 -13.84 -3.05
C LYS A 25 6.91 -13.64 -2.35
N TRP A 26 6.91 -13.52 -1.02
CA TRP A 26 5.67 -13.33 -0.26
C TRP A 26 5.13 -11.90 -0.36
N LYS A 27 6.04 -10.92 -0.45
CA LYS A 27 5.65 -9.53 -0.72
C LYS A 27 5.01 -9.40 -2.10
N LEU A 28 5.60 -10.05 -3.11
CA LEU A 28 5.05 -10.08 -4.46
C LEU A 28 3.67 -10.76 -4.49
N ALA A 29 3.53 -11.94 -3.88
CA ALA A 29 2.25 -12.63 -3.81
C ALA A 29 1.15 -11.79 -3.14
N LEU A 30 1.49 -10.99 -2.12
CA LEU A 30 0.54 -10.05 -1.51
C LEU A 30 0.13 -8.92 -2.45
N ILE A 31 1.09 -8.34 -3.17
CA ILE A 31 0.79 -7.31 -4.16
C ILE A 31 -0.07 -7.90 -5.28
N GLU A 32 0.27 -9.08 -5.79
CA GLU A 32 -0.48 -9.74 -6.87
C GLU A 32 -1.90 -10.12 -6.46
N LYS A 33 -2.11 -10.48 -5.18
CA LYS A 33 -3.45 -10.79 -4.66
C LYS A 33 -4.38 -9.57 -4.69
N ASP A 34 -3.89 -8.41 -4.26
CA ASP A 34 -4.73 -7.23 -4.03
C ASP A 34 -4.64 -6.20 -5.17
N ASN A 35 -3.52 -6.18 -5.92
CA ASN A 35 -3.28 -5.37 -7.11
C ASN A 35 -2.55 -6.19 -8.20
N PRO A 36 -3.24 -7.17 -8.83
CA PRO A 36 -2.65 -8.05 -9.84
C PRO A 36 -2.14 -7.29 -11.08
N GLN A 37 -2.74 -6.14 -11.39
CA GLN A 37 -2.38 -5.31 -12.53
C GLN A 37 -1.25 -4.32 -12.23
N TRP A 38 -0.73 -4.31 -11.00
CA TRP A 38 0.34 -3.41 -10.57
C TRP A 38 0.05 -1.93 -10.83
N ARG A 39 -1.24 -1.55 -10.83
CA ARG A 39 -1.67 -0.16 -11.03
C ARG A 39 -0.97 0.77 -10.04
N ASP A 40 -0.61 1.96 -10.50
CA ASP A 40 -0.19 3.03 -9.62
C ASP A 40 -1.41 3.55 -8.88
N LEU A 41 -1.36 3.49 -7.54
CA LEU A 41 -2.47 3.85 -6.68
C LEU A 41 -2.30 5.27 -6.11
N TYR A 42 -1.19 5.94 -6.43
CA TYR A 42 -0.92 7.29 -5.94
C TYR A 42 -1.95 8.33 -6.40
N PRO A 43 -2.43 8.34 -7.66
CA PRO A 43 -3.48 9.28 -8.07
C PRO A 43 -4.77 9.10 -7.26
N GLU A 44 -5.21 7.85 -7.09
CA GLU A 44 -6.39 7.49 -6.30
C GLU A 44 -6.25 7.94 -4.84
N MET A 45 -5.07 7.78 -4.25
CA MET A 45 -4.80 8.28 -2.88
C MET A 45 -4.88 9.81 -2.79
N LEU A 46 -4.33 10.54 -3.76
CA LEU A 46 -4.37 12.01 -3.75
C LEU A 46 -5.82 12.50 -3.77
N GLU A 47 -6.66 11.92 -4.63
CA GLU A 47 -8.08 12.20 -4.70
C GLU A 47 -8.78 11.89 -3.37
N GLU A 48 -8.52 10.73 -2.78
CA GLU A 48 -9.10 10.30 -1.49
C GLU A 48 -8.77 11.27 -0.35
N PHE A 49 -7.54 11.81 -0.32
CA PHE A 49 -7.10 12.76 0.70
C PHE A 49 -7.39 14.23 0.34
N GLY A 50 -8.10 14.49 -0.76
CA GLY A 50 -8.50 15.84 -1.18
C GLY A 50 -7.33 16.72 -1.65
N PHE A 51 -6.22 16.09 -2.04
CA PHE A 51 -5.13 16.80 -2.70
C PHE A 51 -5.44 16.87 -4.19
N ALA A 52 -5.38 18.06 -4.76
CA ALA A 52 -5.54 18.22 -6.20
C ALA A 52 -4.44 17.43 -6.92
N THR A 53 -4.82 16.45 -7.73
CA THR A 53 -3.95 15.95 -8.80
C THR A 53 -3.77 17.11 -9.74
N ALA A 54 -2.55 17.62 -9.87
CA ALA A 54 -2.26 18.74 -10.76
C ALA A 54 -2.75 18.38 -12.18
N GLU A 55 -3.89 18.96 -12.56
CA GLU A 55 -4.24 19.16 -13.95
C GLU A 55 -3.31 20.25 -14.50
N GLU A 56 -2.94 20.07 -15.76
CA GLU A 56 -2.01 20.88 -16.57
C GLU A 56 -2.30 22.39 -16.54
#